data_AF-A0A4R5KIF0-F1
#
_entry.id   AF-A0A4R5KIF0-F1
#
_cell.length_a   1.000
_cell.length_b   1.000
_cell.length_c   1.000
_cell.angle_alpha   90.00
_cell.angle_beta   90.00
_cell.angle_gamma   90.00
#
_symmetry.space_group_name_H-M   'P 1'
#
loop_
_entity.id
_entity.type
_entity.pdbx_description
1 polymer ?
#
loop_
_entity_poly.entity_id
_entity_poly.type
_entity_poly.pdbx_seq_one_letter_code
_entity_poly.pdbx_strand_id
1 'polypeptide(L)'
;MFRIFTVIASGSVAISLAACGGAGTTHTNAAAVQSTSASASPTPTPSATPTPTAPKSTSCLTENATESYPPKEFVCTKTDAGALVWMERSESKKVTDARAAAQAAAAKAAADKAAADKAAADRAVAEQAAAAKAAADAAAAQAAAQAAAQAAAAQAAQEAAARAAAQQPAAPPSSVYYANCTAARAAGAAPIYRGQPGYRAALDRDNDGIACE
;
A
#
# COMPACT_ATOMS: atom_id res chain seq x y z
N MET A 1 25.42 -1.28 -4.94
CA MET A 1 25.45 -2.68 -4.45
C MET A 1 25.32 -2.62 -2.93
N PHE A 2 24.46 -3.47 -2.34
CA PHE A 2 24.12 -3.57 -0.90
C PHE A 2 23.13 -2.53 -0.34
N ARG A 3 22.10 -2.90 0.43
CA ARG A 3 21.30 -4.14 0.58
C ARG A 3 20.09 -3.70 1.39
N ILE A 4 18.91 -4.10 0.93
CA ILE A 4 17.61 -3.93 1.59
C ILE A 4 17.65 -4.71 2.92
N PHE A 5 17.30 -4.05 4.03
CA PHE A 5 16.91 -4.72 5.27
C PHE A 5 15.44 -4.39 5.55
N THR A 6 14.57 -5.30 5.10
CA THR A 6 13.17 -5.36 5.50
C THR A 6 13.12 -5.84 6.95
N VAL A 7 12.71 -4.97 7.87
CA VAL A 7 12.38 -5.36 9.25
C VAL A 7 10.92 -5.82 9.27
N ILE A 8 10.75 -7.13 9.41
CA ILE A 8 9.46 -7.80 9.66
C ILE A 8 9.15 -7.61 11.15
N ALA A 9 8.21 -6.73 11.46
CA ALA A 9 7.66 -6.61 12.81
C ALA A 9 6.46 -7.56 12.95
N SER A 10 6.76 -8.81 13.33
CA SER A 10 5.77 -9.73 13.90
C SER A 10 5.54 -9.35 15.37
N GLY A 11 4.36 -8.83 15.68
CA GLY A 11 3.94 -8.50 17.03
C GLY A 11 2.51 -8.95 17.28
N SER A 12 2.35 -10.22 17.63
CA SER A 12 1.09 -10.78 18.15
C SER A 12 0.71 -10.08 19.45
N VAL A 13 -0.42 -9.38 19.45
CA VAL A 13 -1.05 -8.89 20.68
C VAL A 13 -2.22 -9.81 20.99
N ALA A 14 -1.98 -10.76 21.90
CA ALA A 14 -3.01 -11.47 22.63
C ALA A 14 -3.03 -10.88 24.04
N ILE A 15 -4.08 -10.13 24.39
CA ILE A 15 -4.33 -9.68 25.76
C ILE A 15 -5.78 -9.99 26.14
N SER A 16 -5.84 -11.04 26.97
CA SER A 16 -6.83 -11.54 27.91
C SER A 16 -8.11 -10.73 28.20
N LEU A 17 -9.24 -11.42 28.08
CA LEU A 17 -10.51 -11.09 28.72
C LEU A 17 -10.35 -11.13 30.26
N ALA A 18 -10.65 -10.02 30.93
CA ALA A 18 -10.89 -9.97 32.36
C ALA A 18 -12.40 -10.04 32.62
N ALA A 19 -12.87 -11.20 33.08
CA ALA A 19 -14.17 -11.36 33.70
C ALA A 19 -14.03 -11.10 35.21
N CYS A 20 -14.72 -10.09 35.73
CA CYS A 20 -14.85 -9.88 37.17
C CYS A 20 -16.32 -10.12 37.55
N GLY A 21 -16.57 -11.27 38.15
CA GLY A 21 -17.82 -11.57 38.86
C GLY A 21 -17.83 -10.87 40.21
N GLY A 22 -18.98 -10.32 40.59
CA GLY A 22 -19.22 -9.73 41.89
C GLY A 22 -20.63 -10.09 42.35
N ALA A 23 -20.73 -11.17 43.12
CA ALA A 23 -21.91 -11.51 43.92
C ALA A 23 -21.76 -10.83 45.30
N GLY A 24 -22.74 -10.03 45.70
CA GLY A 24 -22.92 -9.53 47.07
C GLY A 24 -24.30 -9.98 47.56
N THR A 25 -24.40 -11.14 48.19
CA THR A 25 -24.45 -11.35 49.66
C THR A 25 -25.63 -10.63 50.33
N THR A 26 -26.67 -11.44 50.52
CA THR A 26 -27.79 -11.30 51.45
C THR A 26 -27.33 -10.97 52.87
N HIS A 27 -27.87 -9.90 53.46
CA HIS A 27 -27.89 -9.73 54.91
C HIS A 27 -29.25 -10.20 55.44
N THR A 28 -29.28 -11.44 55.89
CA THR A 28 -30.28 -11.96 56.82
C THR A 28 -29.94 -11.45 58.22
N ASN A 29 -30.87 -10.72 58.84
CA ASN A 29 -30.85 -10.53 60.28
C ASN A 29 -32.20 -10.97 60.83
N ALA A 30 -32.20 -12.16 61.42
CA ALA A 30 -33.27 -12.71 62.22
C ALA A 30 -32.97 -12.35 63.67
N ALA A 31 -33.86 -11.60 64.33
CA ALA A 31 -33.86 -11.51 65.78
C ALA A 31 -35.26 -11.24 66.32
N ALA A 32 -35.70 -12.18 67.15
CA ALA A 32 -36.58 -12.03 68.30
C ALA A 32 -38.05 -11.63 68.08
N VAL A 33 -38.86 -12.69 68.06
CA VAL A 33 -40.22 -12.74 68.63
C VAL A 33 -40.29 -12.08 70.03
N GLN A 34 -41.18 -11.11 70.20
CA GLN A 34 -41.86 -10.85 71.46
C GLN A 34 -43.33 -10.52 71.17
N SER A 35 -44.19 -11.48 71.52
CA SER A 35 -45.63 -11.30 71.64
C SER A 35 -45.93 -10.54 72.93
N THR A 36 -46.59 -9.39 72.84
CA THR A 36 -47.37 -8.83 73.95
C THR A 36 -48.67 -8.23 73.43
N SER A 37 -49.73 -8.90 73.87
CA SER A 37 -51.15 -8.59 74.03
C SER A 37 -51.68 -7.18 73.71
N ALA A 38 -52.88 -7.23 73.13
CA ALA A 38 -53.82 -6.16 72.84
C ALA A 38 -54.12 -5.18 73.99
N SER A 39 -54.32 -3.91 73.63
CA SER A 39 -55.26 -3.02 74.31
C SER A 39 -55.81 -1.95 73.36
N ALA A 40 -57.14 -1.94 73.30
CA ALA A 40 -58.12 -0.94 72.86
C ALA A 40 -57.70 0.27 71.99
N SER A 41 -58.41 0.36 70.85
CA SER A 41 -58.91 1.54 70.10
C SER A 41 -58.73 2.92 70.76
N PRO A 42 -58.44 3.96 69.94
CA PRO A 42 -59.54 4.58 69.20
C PRO A 42 -59.35 4.55 67.67
N THR A 43 -60.48 4.46 66.99
CA THR A 43 -60.68 4.60 65.54
C THR A 43 -59.86 5.77 64.97
N PRO A 44 -58.88 5.55 64.06
CA PRO A 44 -58.30 6.67 63.34
C PRO A 44 -59.36 7.22 62.38
N THR A 45 -59.70 8.49 62.56
CA THR A 45 -60.36 9.32 61.54
C THR A 45 -59.63 9.13 60.19
N PRO A 46 -60.31 9.00 59.04
CA PRO A 46 -59.62 8.92 57.75
C PRO A 46 -58.86 10.23 57.53
N SER A 47 -57.57 10.22 57.82
CA SER A 47 -56.66 11.30 57.43
C SER A 47 -56.62 11.27 55.91
N ALA A 48 -57.03 12.36 55.27
CA ALA A 48 -57.04 12.47 53.82
C ALA A 48 -55.66 12.08 53.29
N THR A 49 -55.58 10.96 52.56
CA THR A 49 -54.38 10.56 51.83
C THR A 49 -53.93 11.79 51.03
N PRO A 50 -52.72 12.34 51.24
CA PRO A 50 -52.27 13.45 50.42
C PRO A 50 -52.27 12.94 48.98
N THR A 51 -53.03 13.59 48.11
CA THR A 51 -53.00 13.32 46.68
C THR A 51 -51.53 13.40 46.25
N PRO A 52 -50.94 12.32 45.72
CA PRO A 52 -49.53 12.33 45.39
C PRO A 52 -49.31 13.44 44.35
N THR A 53 -48.37 14.33 44.62
CA THR A 53 -48.06 15.45 43.73
C THR A 53 -47.30 14.92 42.52
N ALA A 54 -47.73 15.27 41.32
CA ALA A 54 -47.08 14.82 40.09
C ALA A 54 -45.58 15.17 40.07
N PRO A 55 -44.67 14.23 39.77
CA PRO A 55 -43.22 14.43 39.91
C PRO A 55 -42.59 15.25 38.77
N LYS A 56 -43.33 16.16 38.14
CA LYS A 56 -42.90 16.90 36.95
C LYS A 56 -41.52 17.55 37.14
N SER A 57 -40.60 17.31 36.19
CA SER A 57 -39.24 17.86 36.19
C SER A 57 -38.36 17.44 37.38
N THR A 58 -38.77 16.42 38.14
CA THR A 58 -37.94 15.80 39.19
C THR A 58 -37.03 14.74 38.58
N SER A 59 -35.83 14.54 39.14
CA SER A 59 -34.92 13.48 38.71
C SER A 59 -35.51 12.09 38.93
N CYS A 60 -35.23 11.17 38.02
CA CYS A 60 -35.63 9.77 38.10
C CYS A 60 -34.42 8.85 37.87
N LEU A 61 -34.50 7.60 38.34
CA LEU A 61 -33.35 6.68 38.38
C LEU A 61 -33.27 5.74 37.18
N THR A 62 -34.42 5.45 36.55
CA THR A 62 -34.54 4.42 35.51
C THR A 62 -35.13 5.02 34.26
N GLU A 63 -34.33 5.13 33.19
CA GLU A 63 -34.79 5.59 31.87
C GLU A 63 -35.99 4.75 31.41
N ASN A 64 -37.01 5.42 30.87
CA ASN A 64 -38.26 4.84 30.38
C ASN A 64 -39.18 4.22 31.45
N ALA A 65 -38.92 4.44 32.74
CA ALA A 65 -39.89 4.14 33.79
C ALA A 65 -41.16 4.98 33.60
N THR A 66 -42.34 4.41 33.90
CA THR A 66 -43.63 5.08 33.77
C THR A 66 -44.37 5.14 35.10
N GLU A 67 -44.93 6.30 35.41
CA GLU A 67 -45.77 6.52 36.59
C GLU A 67 -47.10 7.17 36.18
N SER A 68 -48.20 6.56 36.60
CA SER A 68 -49.55 7.02 36.29
C SER A 68 -50.05 7.98 37.38
N TYR A 69 -50.43 9.19 36.97
CA TYR A 69 -51.00 10.25 37.81
C TYR A 69 -52.25 10.80 37.14
N PRO A 70 -53.38 10.07 37.19
CA PRO A 70 -54.56 10.37 36.38
C PRO A 70 -55.02 11.82 36.56
N PRO A 71 -55.30 12.56 35.47
CA PRO A 71 -55.45 12.08 34.09
C PRO A 71 -54.13 12.03 33.27
N LYS A 72 -52.99 12.27 33.90
CA LYS A 72 -51.68 12.37 33.25
C LYS A 72 -50.84 11.12 33.47
N GLU A 73 -49.84 10.97 32.63
CA GLU A 73 -48.83 9.93 32.78
C GLU A 73 -47.45 10.55 32.59
N PHE A 74 -46.52 10.16 33.45
CA PHE A 74 -45.15 10.63 33.42
C PHE A 74 -44.23 9.49 33.01
N VAL A 75 -43.25 9.82 32.17
CA VAL A 75 -42.19 8.92 31.72
C VAL A 75 -40.87 9.51 32.15
N CYS A 76 -39.99 8.69 32.72
CA CYS A 76 -38.63 9.08 33.03
C CYS A 76 -37.83 9.16 31.73
N THR A 77 -37.58 10.36 31.23
CA THR A 77 -36.96 10.59 29.92
C THR A 77 -35.56 11.15 30.11
N LYS A 78 -34.63 10.69 29.26
CA LYS A 78 -33.29 11.27 29.17
C LYS A 78 -33.33 12.54 28.33
N THR A 79 -32.95 13.65 28.95
CA THR A 79 -32.76 14.95 28.31
C THR A 79 -31.52 14.95 27.40
N ASP A 80 -31.40 15.96 26.52
CA ASP A 80 -30.21 16.17 25.68
C ASP A 80 -28.93 16.40 26.50
N ALA A 81 -29.07 16.95 27.71
CA ALA A 81 -27.98 17.11 28.68
C ALA A 81 -27.57 15.78 29.36
N GLY A 82 -28.26 14.69 29.08
CA GLY A 82 -27.98 13.36 29.64
C GLY A 82 -28.62 13.07 31.00
N ALA A 83 -29.34 14.03 31.59
CA ALA A 83 -30.06 13.85 32.84
C ALA A 83 -31.40 13.12 32.65
N LEU A 84 -31.77 12.27 33.60
CA LEU A 84 -33.06 11.57 33.65
C LEU A 84 -34.06 12.38 34.49
N VAL A 85 -35.18 12.77 33.87
CA VAL A 85 -36.23 13.55 34.54
C VAL A 85 -37.62 13.01 34.19
N TRP A 86 -38.56 13.12 35.13
CA TRP A 86 -39.96 12.81 34.90
C TRP A 86 -40.61 13.89 34.00
N MET A 87 -41.03 13.49 32.81
CA MET A 87 -41.74 14.33 31.83
C MET A 87 -43.12 13.77 31.55
N GLU A 88 -44.07 14.59 31.12
CA GLU A 88 -45.37 14.06 30.68
C GLU A 88 -45.16 13.16 29.44
N ARG A 89 -45.93 12.08 29.29
CA ARG A 89 -45.80 11.12 28.17
C ARG A 89 -45.79 11.79 26.79
N SER A 90 -46.55 12.87 26.62
CA SER A 90 -46.61 13.66 25.38
C SER A 90 -45.28 14.39 25.09
N GLU A 91 -44.64 14.94 26.11
CA GLU A 91 -43.34 15.61 26.03
C GLU A 91 -42.21 14.59 25.87
N SER A 92 -42.26 13.49 26.63
CA SER A 92 -41.32 12.38 26.51
C SER A 92 -41.25 11.86 25.08
N LYS A 93 -42.40 11.62 24.45
CA LYS A 93 -42.46 11.12 23.06
C LYS A 93 -41.76 12.06 22.09
N LYS A 94 -41.98 13.38 22.23
CA LYS A 94 -41.33 14.37 21.36
C LYS A 94 -39.81 14.35 21.53
N VAL A 95 -39.32 14.26 22.76
CA VAL A 95 -37.87 14.20 23.05
C VAL A 95 -37.26 12.91 22.51
N THR A 96 -37.90 11.76 22.71
CA THR A 96 -37.39 10.48 22.19
C THR A 96 -37.40 10.41 20.67
N ASP A 97 -38.46 10.92 20.02
CA ASP A 97 -38.55 10.97 18.56
C ASP A 97 -37.50 11.92 17.97
N ALA A 98 -37.28 13.08 18.60
CA ALA A 98 -36.25 14.03 18.18
C ALA A 98 -34.84 13.44 18.33
N ARG A 99 -34.56 12.74 19.43
CA ARG A 99 -33.29 12.04 19.64
C ARG A 99 -33.10 10.91 18.61
N ALA A 100 -34.13 10.13 18.33
CA ALA A 100 -34.08 9.08 17.32
C ALA A 100 -33.83 9.65 15.90
N ALA A 101 -34.50 10.76 15.56
CA ALA A 101 -34.29 11.46 14.30
C ALA A 101 -32.87 12.03 14.19
N ALA A 102 -32.33 12.62 15.26
CA ALA A 102 -30.96 13.12 15.32
C ALA A 102 -29.93 11.99 15.18
N GLN A 103 -30.16 10.85 15.84
CA GLN A 103 -29.32 9.66 15.70
C GLN A 103 -29.37 9.09 14.28
N ALA A 104 -30.53 9.03 13.65
CA ALA A 104 -30.66 8.60 12.25
C ALA A 104 -29.95 9.56 11.29
N ALA A 105 -30.06 10.87 11.51
CA ALA A 105 -29.35 11.87 10.72
C ALA A 105 -27.83 11.76 10.88
N ALA A 106 -27.34 11.55 12.11
CA ALA A 106 -25.92 11.33 12.38
C ALA A 106 -25.40 10.04 11.74
N ALA A 107 -26.17 8.94 11.79
CA ALA A 107 -25.84 7.68 11.13
C ALA A 107 -25.76 7.85 9.61
N LYS A 108 -26.72 8.58 9.01
CA LYS A 108 -26.69 8.90 7.59
C LYS A 108 -25.47 9.74 7.23
N ALA A 109 -25.16 10.78 8.01
CA ALA A 109 -23.98 11.62 7.78
C ALA A 109 -22.67 10.81 7.89
N ALA A 110 -22.59 9.88 8.84
CA ALA A 110 -21.45 8.97 8.97
C ALA A 110 -21.32 8.02 7.77
N ALA A 111 -22.43 7.49 7.26
CA ALA A 111 -22.45 6.65 6.06
C ALA A 111 -22.05 7.43 4.80
N ASP A 112 -22.57 8.65 4.63
CA ASP A 112 -22.21 9.54 3.52
C ASP A 112 -20.70 9.89 3.58
N LYS A 113 -20.17 10.17 4.78
CA LYS A 113 -18.74 10.39 4.98
C LYS A 113 -17.91 9.14 4.65
N ALA A 114 -18.34 7.95 5.10
CA ALA A 114 -17.66 6.70 4.78
C ALA A 114 -17.66 6.40 3.27
N ALA A 115 -18.75 6.71 2.58
CA ALA A 115 -18.83 6.59 1.12
C ALA A 115 -17.88 7.58 0.42
N ALA A 116 -17.80 8.83 0.90
CA ALA A 116 -16.87 9.82 0.38
C ALA A 116 -15.40 9.43 0.63
N ASP A 117 -15.07 8.96 1.83
CA ASP A 117 -13.73 8.47 2.17
C ASP A 117 -13.35 7.26 1.30
N LYS A 118 -14.28 6.33 1.05
CA LYS A 118 -14.06 5.20 0.14
C LYS A 118 -13.85 5.67 -1.30
N ALA A 119 -14.65 6.62 -1.79
CA ALA A 119 -14.49 7.17 -3.14
C ALA A 119 -13.15 7.90 -3.31
N ALA A 120 -12.70 8.61 -2.26
CA ALA A 120 -11.38 9.25 -2.25
C ALA A 120 -10.24 8.21 -2.27
N ALA A 121 -10.38 7.11 -1.52
CA ALA A 121 -9.42 6.01 -1.53
C ALA A 121 -9.36 5.31 -2.90
N ASP A 122 -10.51 5.00 -3.50
CA ASP A 122 -10.58 4.38 -4.83
C ASP A 122 -9.96 5.30 -5.91
N ARG A 123 -10.19 6.62 -5.81
CA ARG A 123 -9.54 7.61 -6.68
C ARG A 123 -8.03 7.65 -6.47
N ALA A 124 -7.55 7.63 -5.23
CA ALA A 124 -6.12 7.63 -4.95
C ALA A 124 -5.44 6.36 -5.50
N VAL A 125 -6.09 5.19 -5.43
CA VAL A 125 -5.59 3.95 -6.04
C VAL A 125 -5.55 4.08 -7.57
N ALA A 126 -6.57 4.66 -8.20
CA ALA A 126 -6.57 4.90 -9.64
C ALA A 126 -5.47 5.86 -10.08
N GLU A 127 -5.23 6.94 -9.34
CA GLU A 127 -4.14 7.90 -9.60
C GLU A 127 -2.77 7.24 -9.42
N GLN A 128 -2.57 6.41 -8.39
CA GLN A 128 -1.35 5.62 -8.22
C GLN A 128 -1.13 4.62 -9.36
N ALA A 129 -2.17 3.94 -9.83
CA ALA A 129 -2.09 3.02 -10.95
C ALA A 129 -1.72 3.75 -12.25
N ALA A 130 -2.30 4.94 -12.49
CA ALA A 130 -1.95 5.78 -13.63
C ALA A 130 -0.49 6.26 -13.56
N ALA A 131 -0.03 6.70 -12.39
CA ALA A 131 1.36 7.11 -12.17
C ALA A 131 2.34 5.94 -12.37
N ALA A 132 2.01 4.75 -11.87
CA ALA A 132 2.83 3.54 -12.06
C ALA A 132 2.93 3.17 -13.55
N LYS A 133 1.82 3.25 -14.29
CA LYS A 133 1.84 3.02 -15.74
C LYS A 133 2.71 4.05 -16.46
N ALA A 134 2.57 5.35 -16.13
CA ALA A 134 3.37 6.40 -16.72
C ALA A 134 4.88 6.21 -16.43
N ALA A 135 5.23 5.77 -15.21
CA ALA A 135 6.61 5.45 -14.85
C ALA A 135 7.14 4.25 -15.64
N ALA A 136 6.33 3.21 -15.84
CA ALA A 136 6.71 2.05 -16.66
C ALA A 136 6.93 2.42 -18.13
N ASP A 137 6.04 3.23 -18.71
CA ASP A 137 6.17 3.73 -20.09
C ASP A 137 7.44 4.60 -20.25
N ALA A 138 7.73 5.46 -19.26
CA ALA A 138 8.95 6.26 -19.25
C ALA A 138 10.23 5.40 -19.13
N ALA A 139 10.21 4.38 -18.28
CA ALA A 139 11.32 3.44 -18.13
C ALA A 139 11.56 2.65 -19.43
N ALA A 140 10.50 2.22 -20.12
CA ALA A 140 10.61 1.55 -21.41
C ALA A 140 11.21 2.48 -22.48
N ALA A 141 10.81 3.75 -22.52
CA ALA A 141 11.38 4.74 -23.44
C ALA A 141 12.88 5.00 -23.17
N GLN A 142 13.28 5.08 -21.89
CA GLN A 142 14.69 5.21 -21.52
C GLN A 142 15.51 3.98 -21.91
N ALA A 143 14.98 2.77 -21.69
CA ALA A 143 15.63 1.53 -22.10
C ALA A 143 15.82 1.48 -23.63
N ALA A 144 14.80 1.87 -24.40
CA ALA A 144 14.89 1.96 -25.85
C ALA A 144 15.95 2.97 -26.32
N ALA A 145 16.01 4.15 -25.68
CA ALA A 145 17.03 5.16 -25.99
C ALA A 145 18.45 4.67 -25.68
N GLN A 146 18.65 3.96 -24.57
CA GLN A 146 19.94 3.36 -24.23
C GLN A 146 20.35 2.27 -25.23
N ALA A 147 19.42 1.40 -25.63
CA ALA A 147 19.67 0.38 -26.64
C ALA A 147 20.07 1.01 -27.99
N ALA A 148 19.37 2.08 -28.41
CA ALA A 148 19.70 2.82 -29.62
C ALA A 148 21.10 3.47 -29.53
N ALA A 149 21.46 4.06 -28.39
CA ALA A 149 22.78 4.64 -28.17
C ALA A 149 23.90 3.59 -28.21
N GLN A 150 23.67 2.41 -27.64
CA GLN A 150 24.62 1.29 -27.70
C GLN A 150 24.78 0.76 -29.14
N ALA A 151 23.69 0.63 -29.89
CA ALA A 151 23.73 0.24 -31.29
C ALA A 151 24.51 1.26 -32.15
N ALA A 152 24.28 2.56 -31.93
CA ALA A 152 25.03 3.61 -32.62
C ALA A 152 26.52 3.59 -32.27
N ALA A 153 26.87 3.37 -30.98
CA ALA A 153 28.26 3.24 -30.55
C ALA A 153 28.95 2.01 -31.18
N ALA A 154 28.24 0.88 -31.29
CA ALA A 154 28.77 -0.33 -31.94
C ALA A 154 29.02 -0.11 -33.44
N GLN A 155 28.11 0.58 -34.13
CA GLN A 155 28.29 0.95 -35.54
C GLN A 155 29.48 1.89 -35.73
N ALA A 156 29.61 2.92 -34.89
CA ALA A 156 30.76 3.83 -34.94
C ALA A 156 32.09 3.10 -34.70
N ALA A 157 32.13 2.14 -33.78
CA ALA A 157 33.31 1.32 -33.52
C ALA A 157 33.68 0.44 -34.72
N GLN A 158 32.69 -0.16 -35.39
CA GLN A 158 32.91 -0.94 -36.62
C GLN A 158 33.46 -0.08 -37.76
N GLU A 159 32.91 1.12 -37.95
CA GLU A 159 33.40 2.04 -38.97
C GLU A 159 34.84 2.51 -38.66
N ALA A 160 35.13 2.83 -37.40
CA ALA A 160 36.49 3.18 -36.98
C ALA A 160 37.48 2.04 -37.23
N ALA A 161 37.10 0.79 -36.93
CA ALA A 161 37.92 -0.40 -37.21
C ALA A 161 38.14 -0.60 -38.72
N ALA A 162 37.11 -0.41 -39.55
CA ALA A 162 37.23 -0.49 -41.00
C ALA A 162 38.17 0.60 -41.57
N ARG A 163 38.06 1.84 -41.07
CA ARG A 163 38.96 2.94 -41.43
C ARG A 163 40.40 2.66 -41.02
N ALA A 164 40.63 2.09 -39.83
CA ALA A 164 41.96 1.70 -39.37
C ALA A 164 42.57 0.58 -40.23
N ALA A 165 41.79 -0.44 -40.61
CA ALA A 165 42.25 -1.51 -41.49
C ALA A 165 42.60 -1.01 -42.91
N ALA A 166 41.85 -0.03 -43.44
CA ALA A 166 42.14 0.57 -44.74
C ALA A 166 43.43 1.41 -44.74
N GLN A 167 43.87 1.92 -43.58
CA GLN A 167 45.10 2.70 -43.45
C GLN A 167 46.35 1.82 -43.20
N GLN A 168 46.19 0.50 -43.06
CA GLN A 168 47.33 -0.39 -42.87
C GLN A 168 48.20 -0.42 -44.14
N PRO A 169 49.52 -0.17 -44.04
CA PRO A 169 50.41 -0.27 -45.18
C PRO A 169 50.32 -1.65 -45.83
N ALA A 170 50.28 -1.71 -47.16
CA ALA A 170 50.37 -2.97 -47.89
C ALA A 170 51.62 -3.73 -47.42
N ALA A 171 51.46 -5.00 -47.08
CA ALA A 171 52.57 -5.83 -46.65
C ALA A 171 53.69 -5.75 -47.71
N PRO A 172 54.96 -5.57 -47.30
CA PRO A 172 56.06 -5.52 -48.25
C PRO A 172 56.04 -6.80 -49.09
N PRO A 173 56.35 -6.74 -50.40
CA PRO A 173 56.37 -7.94 -51.23
C PRO A 173 57.30 -8.96 -50.57
N SER A 174 56.79 -10.17 -50.34
CA SER A 174 57.60 -11.24 -49.76
C SER A 174 58.80 -11.49 -50.67
N SER A 175 60.01 -11.42 -50.11
CA SER A 175 61.23 -11.69 -50.84
C SER A 175 61.28 -13.19 -51.16
N VAL A 176 60.92 -13.57 -52.39
CA VAL A 176 61.07 -14.94 -52.88
C VAL A 176 62.55 -15.18 -53.19
N TYR A 177 63.10 -16.32 -52.81
CA TYR A 177 64.49 -16.70 -53.05
C TYR A 177 64.58 -18.05 -53.76
N TYR A 178 65.31 -18.11 -54.87
CA TYR A 178 65.60 -19.34 -55.60
C TYR A 178 67.09 -19.64 -55.55
N ALA A 179 67.44 -20.83 -55.04
CA ALA A 179 68.83 -21.28 -54.94
C ALA A 179 69.50 -21.42 -56.32
N ASN A 180 68.73 -21.72 -57.37
CA ASN A 180 69.20 -21.81 -58.77
C ASN A 180 68.00 -21.76 -59.73
N CYS A 181 68.27 -21.68 -61.03
CA CYS A 181 67.24 -21.64 -62.06
C CYS A 181 66.41 -22.91 -62.19
N THR A 182 66.93 -24.06 -61.78
CA THR A 182 66.15 -25.30 -61.70
C THR A 182 65.05 -25.20 -60.66
N ALA A 183 65.35 -24.66 -59.48
CA ALA A 183 64.36 -24.41 -58.43
C ALA A 183 63.32 -23.36 -58.87
N ALA A 184 63.74 -22.31 -59.58
CA ALA A 184 62.83 -21.30 -60.13
C ALA A 184 61.89 -21.89 -61.19
N ARG A 185 62.40 -22.71 -62.11
CA ARG A 185 61.60 -23.41 -63.13
C ARG A 185 60.66 -24.45 -62.52
N ALA A 186 61.12 -25.23 -61.54
CA ALA A 186 60.28 -26.21 -60.84
C ALA A 186 59.12 -25.54 -60.08
N ALA A 187 59.34 -24.32 -59.59
CA ALA A 187 58.29 -23.49 -58.98
C ALA A 187 57.41 -22.75 -60.01
N GLY A 188 57.66 -22.90 -61.31
CA GLY A 188 56.91 -22.22 -62.37
C GLY A 188 57.14 -20.71 -62.46
N ALA A 189 58.24 -20.20 -61.89
CA ALA A 189 58.51 -18.76 -61.79
C ALA A 189 59.41 -18.21 -62.91
N ALA A 190 60.03 -19.07 -63.72
CA ALA A 190 60.89 -18.63 -64.81
C ALA A 190 60.10 -18.42 -66.13
N PRO A 191 60.45 -17.40 -66.94
CA PRO A 191 61.52 -16.42 -66.75
C PRO A 191 61.21 -15.36 -65.68
N ILE A 192 62.20 -15.00 -64.86
CA ILE A 192 62.04 -14.00 -63.80
C ILE A 192 62.64 -12.66 -64.25
N TYR A 193 61.83 -11.60 -64.29
CA TYR A 193 62.27 -10.27 -64.73
C TYR A 193 62.81 -9.41 -63.59
N ARG A 194 63.72 -8.49 -63.90
CA ARG A 194 64.24 -7.48 -62.95
C ARG A 194 63.10 -6.73 -62.26
N GLY A 195 63.13 -6.71 -60.93
CA GLY A 195 62.09 -6.08 -60.10
C GLY A 195 60.97 -7.02 -59.66
N GLN A 196 60.87 -8.23 -60.23
CA GLN A 196 59.97 -9.25 -59.71
C GLN A 196 60.55 -9.96 -58.48
N PRO A 197 59.69 -10.41 -57.54
CA PRO A 197 60.11 -11.26 -56.44
C PRO A 197 60.85 -12.51 -56.97
N GLY A 198 62.05 -12.78 -56.47
CA GLY A 198 62.88 -13.91 -56.93
C GLY A 198 64.00 -13.55 -57.90
N TYR A 199 64.01 -12.34 -58.48
CA TYR A 199 65.11 -11.92 -59.37
C TYR A 199 66.40 -11.68 -58.56
N ARG A 200 67.51 -12.21 -59.06
CA ARG A 200 68.85 -11.84 -58.62
C ARG A 200 69.82 -11.91 -59.79
N ALA A 201 70.79 -11.00 -59.84
CA ALA A 201 71.83 -10.98 -60.88
C ALA A 201 72.61 -12.31 -60.97
N ALA A 202 72.69 -13.07 -59.87
CA ALA A 202 73.33 -14.40 -59.87
C ALA A 202 72.54 -15.51 -60.58
N LEU A 203 71.27 -15.30 -60.93
CA LEU A 203 70.45 -16.20 -61.75
C LEU A 203 70.38 -15.78 -63.22
N ASP A 204 70.80 -14.56 -63.49
CA ASP A 204 70.80 -13.90 -64.79
C ASP A 204 72.23 -14.00 -65.35
N ARG A 205 72.45 -15.00 -66.20
CA ARG A 205 73.81 -15.39 -66.60
C ARG A 205 74.47 -14.33 -67.46
N ASP A 206 73.71 -13.63 -68.29
CA ASP A 206 74.19 -12.62 -69.23
C ASP A 206 73.87 -11.18 -68.78
N ASN A 207 73.12 -11.02 -67.68
CA ASN A 207 72.76 -9.74 -67.05
C ASN A 207 71.84 -8.86 -67.90
N ASP A 208 71.02 -9.46 -68.77
CA ASP A 208 70.10 -8.75 -69.65
C ASP A 208 68.83 -8.25 -68.92
N GLY A 209 68.60 -8.72 -67.68
CA GLY A 209 67.41 -8.41 -66.88
C GLY A 209 66.35 -9.52 -66.84
N ILE A 210 66.62 -10.68 -67.45
CA ILE A 210 65.75 -11.86 -67.50
C ILE A 210 66.50 -13.06 -66.91
N ALA A 211 66.22 -13.41 -65.67
CA ALA A 211 66.82 -14.57 -65.04
C ALA A 211 66.14 -15.89 -65.48
N CYS A 212 66.94 -16.94 -65.62
CA CYS A 212 66.51 -18.31 -65.84
C CYS A 212 65.79 -18.62 -67.16
N GLU A 213 66.23 -17.97 -68.24
CA GLU A 213 66.02 -18.42 -69.62
C GLU A 213 66.50 -19.87 -69.88
#